data_AF-A0A6M0ASV3-F1
#
_entry.id   AF-A0A6M0ASV3-F1
#
_cell.length_a   1.000
_cell.length_b   1.000
_cell.length_c   1.000
_cell.angle_alpha   90.00
_cell.angle_beta   90.00
_cell.angle_gamma   90.00
#
_symmetry.space_group_name_H-M   'P 1'
#
loop_
_entity.id
_entity.type
_entity.pdbx_description
1 polymer ?
#
loop_
_entity_poly.entity_id
_entity_poly.type
_entity_poly.pdbx_seq_one_letter_code
_entity_poly.pdbx_strand_id
1 'polypeptide(L)' 'MTTLVFVHGTGVRQAAYEQTFKIVEGFVTEQRPDITVVPCCWGGEFGSKLNAKGASIPLFDATLALDQGEEEEQEIILW' A
#
# COMPACT_ATOMS: atom_id res chain seq x y z
N MET A 1 -17.43 25.93 6.40
CA MET A 1 -16.60 25.36 5.32
C MET A 1 -16.23 23.96 5.75
N THR A 2 -16.61 22.95 4.97
CA THR A 2 -16.40 21.54 5.33
C THR A 2 -15.33 20.95 4.43
N THR A 3 -14.37 20.27 5.02
CA THR A 3 -13.25 19.66 4.31
C THR A 3 -13.26 18.16 4.53
N LEU A 4 -13.21 17.40 3.44
CA LEU A 4 -13.02 15.96 3.46
C LEU A 4 -11.54 15.68 3.19
N VAL A 5 -10.88 15.08 4.16
CA VAL A 5 -9.48 14.65 4.02
C VAL A 5 -9.47 13.22 3.53
N PHE A 6 -8.95 13.00 2.32
CA PHE A 6 -8.78 11.66 1.78
C PHE A 6 -7.45 11.07 2.23
N VAL A 7 -7.51 10.12 3.16
CA VAL A 7 -6.35 9.41 3.69
C VAL A 7 -6.30 8.01 3.07
N HIS A 8 -5.17 7.65 2.47
CA HIS A 8 -4.88 6.26 2.12
C HIS A 8 -3.76 5.73 3.02
N GLY A 9 -3.74 4.41 3.22
CA GLY A 9 -2.74 3.77 4.08
C GLY A 9 -1.30 4.04 3.64
N THR A 10 -0.34 3.64 4.46
CA THR A 10 1.11 3.90 4.29
C THR A 10 1.79 3.10 3.15
N GLY A 11 1.00 2.55 2.24
CA GLY A 11 1.47 1.67 1.17
C GLY A 11 2.15 2.42 0.02
N VAL A 12 2.92 1.67 -0.76
CA VAL A 12 3.81 2.14 -1.85
C VAL A 12 3.12 2.42 -3.19
N ARG A 13 1.79 2.31 -3.26
CA ARG A 13 1.04 2.31 -4.52
C ARG A 13 0.51 3.71 -4.89
N GLN A 14 1.42 4.65 -5.15
CA GLN A 14 1.11 6.04 -5.51
C GLN A 14 0.06 6.15 -6.63
N ALA A 15 0.20 5.36 -7.70
CA ALA A 15 -0.73 5.42 -8.83
C ALA A 15 -2.17 5.03 -8.43
N ALA A 16 -2.34 3.99 -7.61
CA ALA A 16 -3.66 3.58 -7.12
C ALA A 16 -4.25 4.62 -6.18
N TYR A 17 -3.41 5.29 -5.38
CA TYR A 17 -3.83 6.41 -4.54
C TYR A 17 -4.41 7.55 -5.37
N GLU A 18 -3.67 8.03 -6.38
CA GLU A 18 -4.07 9.15 -7.23
C GLU A 18 -5.37 8.85 -8.00
N GLN A 19 -5.50 7.64 -8.55
CA GLN A 19 -6.73 7.19 -9.21
C GLN A 19 -7.92 7.20 -8.27
N THR A 20 -7.77 6.64 -7.06
CA THR A 20 -8.86 6.58 -6.08
C THR A 20 -9.24 7.99 -5.61
N PHE A 21 -8.26 8.85 -5.36
CA PHE A 21 -8.50 10.24 -4.97
C PHE A 21 -9.35 10.97 -6.00
N LYS A 22 -9.03 10.84 -7.30
CA LYS A 22 -9.78 11.49 -8.38
C LYS A 22 -11.22 11.02 -8.49
N ILE A 23 -11.45 9.72 -8.28
CA ILE A 23 -12.80 9.15 -8.27
C ILE A 23 -13.61 9.76 -7.12
N VAL A 24 -13.05 9.78 -5.90
CA VAL A 24 -13.72 10.32 -4.72
C VAL A 24 -13.97 11.83 -4.86
N GLU A 25 -12.97 12.59 -5.31
CA GLU A 25 -13.08 14.03 -5.58
C GLU A 25 -14.22 14.32 -6.57
N GLY A 26 -14.30 13.57 -7.67
CA GLY A 26 -15.36 13.73 -8.66
C GLY A 26 -16.76 13.52 -8.08
N PHE A 27 -16.99 12.39 -7.41
CA PHE A 27 -18.29 12.09 -6.82
C PHE A 27 -18.71 13.08 -5.73
N VAL A 28 -17.77 13.49 -4.87
CA VAL A 28 -18.07 14.46 -3.81
C VAL A 28 -18.37 15.83 -4.42
N THR A 29 -17.62 16.27 -5.42
CA THR A 29 -17.88 17.55 -6.09
C THR A 29 -19.23 17.57 -6.80
N GLU A 30 -19.63 16.45 -7.42
CA GLU A 30 -20.93 16.31 -8.08
C GLU A 30 -22.09 16.36 -7.07
N GLN A 31 -21.98 15.66 -5.95
CA GLN A 31 -23.07 15.54 -4.97
C GLN A 31 -23.10 16.66 -3.93
N ARG A 32 -21.93 17.23 -3.59
CA ARG A 32 -21.69 18.16 -2.48
C ARG A 32 -20.63 19.19 -2.88
N PRO A 33 -20.96 20.13 -3.78
CA PRO A 33 -20.02 21.16 -4.23
C PRO A 33 -19.58 22.13 -3.11
N ASP A 34 -20.27 22.11 -1.95
CA ASP A 34 -19.91 22.86 -0.75
C ASP A 34 -18.77 22.23 0.06
N ILE A 35 -18.37 20.99 -0.25
CA ILE A 35 -17.29 20.27 0.41
C ILE A 35 -16.01 20.34 -0.43
N THR A 36 -14.90 20.74 0.20
CA THR A 36 -13.57 20.64 -0.42
C THR A 36 -12.93 19.31 -0.07
N VAL A 37 -12.54 18.53 -1.09
CA VAL A 37 -11.78 17.30 -0.89
C VAL A 37 -10.29 17.60 -0.98
N VAL A 38 -9.50 17.16 -0.01
CA VAL A 38 -8.04 17.38 0.02
C VAL A 38 -7.30 16.05 0.16
N PRO A 39 -6.20 15.86 -0.61
CA PRO A 39 -5.40 14.65 -0.52
C PRO A 39 -4.51 14.68 0.74
N CYS A 40 -4.36 13.53 1.39
CA CYS A 40 -3.40 13.32 2.47
C CYS A 40 -2.57 12.05 2.20
N CYS A 41 -1.42 12.24 1.52
CA CYS A 41 -0.53 11.14 1.14
C CYS A 41 0.51 10.86 2.23
N TRP A 42 0.13 10.10 3.26
CA TRP A 42 1.08 9.63 4.27
C TRP A 42 2.15 8.70 3.70
N GLY A 43 1.83 7.98 2.62
CA GLY A 43 2.73 7.03 1.96
C GLY A 43 4.07 7.62 1.50
N GLY A 44 4.12 8.92 1.19
CA GLY A 44 5.35 9.57 0.74
C GLY A 44 6.37 9.84 1.84
N GLU A 45 5.92 10.48 2.93
CA GLU A 45 6.78 10.93 4.04
C GLU A 45 6.92 9.86 5.13
N PHE A 46 5.80 9.22 5.50
CA PHE A 46 5.71 8.26 6.60
C PHE A 46 5.46 6.82 6.13
N GLY A 47 5.37 6.61 4.82
CA GLY A 47 5.11 5.30 4.24
C GLY A 47 6.33 4.42 4.08
N SER A 48 6.06 3.19 3.68
CA SER A 48 7.11 2.28 3.23
C SER A 48 7.55 2.64 1.81
N LYS A 49 8.81 2.37 1.46
CA LYS A 49 9.34 2.53 0.09
C LYS A 49 9.86 1.19 -0.40
N LEU A 50 9.45 0.78 -1.60
CA LEU A 50 10.06 -0.37 -2.28
C LEU A 50 11.39 0.04 -2.90
N ASN A 51 12.45 0.04 -2.10
CA ASN A 51 13.79 0.42 -2.54
C ASN A 51 14.28 -0.41 -3.75
N ALA A 52 13.82 -1.65 -3.88
CA ALA A 52 14.14 -2.56 -4.99
C ALA A 52 13.00 -2.70 -6.02
N LYS A 53 12.12 -1.70 -6.17
CA LYS A 53 10.98 -1.73 -7.11
C LYS A 53 10.04 -2.94 -6.94
N GLY A 54 9.95 -3.49 -5.74
CA GLY A 54 9.13 -4.68 -5.47
C GLY A 54 9.77 -5.98 -5.91
N ALA A 55 11.08 -5.99 -6.17
CA ALA A 55 11.83 -7.22 -6.32
C ALA A 55 11.64 -8.08 -5.06
N SER A 56 11.10 -9.28 -5.26
CA SER A 56 11.21 -10.33 -4.26
C SER A 56 12.67 -10.78 -4.25
N ILE A 57 13.36 -10.54 -3.13
CA ILE A 57 14.65 -11.17 -2.83
C ILE A 57 14.36 -12.67 -2.63
N PRO A 58 15.26 -13.60 -3.04
CA PRO A 58 14.88 -14.93 -3.55
C PRO A 58 13.90 -15.69 -2.65
N LEU A 59 13.01 -16.44 -3.31
CA LEU A 59 12.04 -17.33 -2.68
C LEU A 59 12.74 -18.26 -1.68
N PHE A 60 12.05 -18.62 -0.61
CA PHE A 60 12.55 -19.51 0.46
C PHE A 60 13.28 -20.75 -0.09
N ASP A 61 12.73 -21.32 -1.15
CA ASP A 61 13.18 -22.47 -1.93
C ASP A 61 14.47 -22.24 -2.74
N ALA A 62 14.88 -20.99 -2.97
CA ALA A 62 16.15 -20.61 -3.59
C ALA A 62 17.28 -20.33 -2.58
N THR A 63 16.96 -20.27 -1.28
CA THR A 63 17.93 -20.01 -0.19
C THR A 63 18.10 -21.15 0.79
N LEU A 64 17.43 -22.29 0.58
CA LEU A 64 17.65 -23.49 1.38
C LEU A 64 19.15 -23.86 1.29
N ALA A 65 19.83 -23.78 2.43
CA ALA A 65 21.11 -24.46 2.59
C ALA A 65 20.87 -25.94 2.26
N LEU A 66 21.85 -26.59 1.66
CA LEU A 66 21.81 -28.02 1.34
C LEU A 66 21.87 -28.87 2.63
N ASP A 67 20.91 -28.70 3.54
CA ASP A 67 20.56 -29.71 4.53
C ASP A 67 19.14 -29.48 5.04
N GLN A 68 18.31 -30.49 4.77
CA GLN A 68 16.98 -30.85 5.27
C GLN A 68 16.26 -29.82 6.17
N GLY A 69 15.20 -29.22 5.63
CA GLY A 69 14.26 -28.40 6.39
C GLY A 69 13.69 -29.17 7.58
N GLU A 70 13.85 -28.61 8.77
CA GLU A 70 13.22 -29.11 9.98
C GLU A 70 11.69 -28.91 9.86
N GLU A 71 10.90 -29.87 10.34
CA GLU A 71 9.42 -29.84 10.24
C GLU A 71 8.81 -28.53 10.79
N GLU A 72 9.50 -27.84 11.70
CA GLU A 72 9.11 -26.54 12.25
C GLU A 72 9.03 -25.42 11.20
N GLU A 73 9.87 -25.43 10.16
CA GLU A 73 9.84 -24.38 9.12
C GLU A 73 8.56 -24.46 8.26
N GLN A 74 8.00 -25.66 8.09
CA GLN A 74 6.78 -25.87 7.31
C GLN A 74 5.54 -25.31 8.03
N GLU A 75 5.54 -25.34 9.37
CA GLU A 75 4.46 -24.79 10.18
C GLU A 75 4.46 -23.25 10.16
N ILE A 76 5.66 -22.64 10.13
CA ILE A 76 5.84 -21.17 10.04
C ILE A 76 5.37 -20.62 8.68
N ILE A 77 5.48 -21.38 7.59
CA ILE A 77 5.03 -20.96 6.24
C ILE A 77 3.50 -20.83 6.14
N LEU A 78 2.74 -21.49 7.02
CA LEU A 78 1.28 -21.51 6.99
C LEU A 78 0.60 -20.37 7.77
N TRP A 79 1.37 -19.53 8.47
CA TRP A 79 0.90 -18.35 9.20
C TRP A 79 1.23 -17.04 8.46
#